data_AF-A0A7C7WX10-F1
#
_entry.id   AF-A0A7C7WX10-F1
#
_cell.length_a   1.000
_cell.length_b   1.000
_cell.length_c   1.000
_cell.angle_alpha   90.00
_cell.angle_beta   90.00
_cell.angle_gamma   90.00
#
_symmetry.space_group_name_H-M   'P 1'
#
loop_
_entity.id
_entity.type
_entity.pdbx_description
1 polymer ?
#
loop_
_entity_poly.entity_id
_entity_poly.type
_entity_poly.pdbx_seq_one_letter_code
_entity_poly.pdbx_strand_id
1 'polypeptide(L)'
;MSYLLARLRLWAAHHRVIWWTCAVAFAGLTGITVRAAIHVAPCPAIAETDPDGPIGDERGVALGRGPDPLPVEVGDRLDLWSVDDITARGHLVVAGARVLDHDDRTVTVAIPADRVGEVAAALDRGDLLTALVP
;
A
#
# COMPACT_ATOMS: atom_id res chain seq x y z
N MET A 1 -14.45 53.25 29.49
CA MET A 1 -13.82 52.81 28.22
C MET A 1 -12.55 51.97 28.41
N SER A 2 -11.68 52.26 29.39
CA SER A 2 -10.43 51.50 29.65
C SER A 2 -10.61 49.98 29.85
N TYR A 3 -11.63 49.55 30.61
CA TYR A 3 -11.89 48.14 30.91
C TYR A 3 -12.19 47.29 29.65
N LEU A 4 -12.94 47.83 28.70
CA LEU A 4 -13.28 47.13 27.44
C LEU A 4 -12.03 46.92 26.56
N LEU A 5 -11.15 47.91 26.49
CA LEU A 5 -9.89 47.82 25.75
C LEU A 5 -8.93 46.81 26.39
N ALA A 6 -8.86 46.74 27.72
CA ALA A 6 -8.06 45.75 28.42
C ALA A 6 -8.57 44.32 28.15
N ARG A 7 -9.89 44.12 28.17
CA ARG A 7 -10.52 42.83 27.88
C ARG A 7 -10.32 42.39 26.43
N LEU A 8 -10.43 43.31 25.47
CA LEU A 8 -10.14 43.05 24.05
C LEU A 8 -8.67 42.65 23.83
N ARG A 9 -7.73 43.33 24.49
CA ARG A 9 -6.29 42.98 24.40
C ARG A 9 -5.99 41.60 25.00
N LEU A 10 -6.58 41.29 26.15
CA LEU A 10 -6.43 39.97 26.78
C LEU A 10 -7.02 38.86 25.90
N TRP A 11 -8.19 39.10 25.30
CA TRP A 11 -8.83 38.18 24.37
C TRP A 11 -7.98 37.93 23.12
N ALA A 12 -7.45 38.99 22.50
CA ALA A 12 -6.57 38.87 21.34
C ALA A 12 -5.26 38.13 21.66
N ALA A 13 -4.64 38.41 22.81
CA ALA A 13 -3.45 37.71 23.26
C ALA A 13 -3.70 36.21 23.49
N HIS A 14 -4.83 35.88 24.13
CA HIS A 14 -5.22 34.50 24.38
C HIS A 14 -5.47 33.72 23.08
N HIS A 15 -6.20 34.29 22.13
CA HIS A 15 -6.44 33.66 20.83
C HIS A 15 -5.16 33.50 20.01
N ARG A 16 -4.24 34.46 20.08
CA ARG A 16 -2.93 34.35 19.42
C ARG A 16 -2.12 33.20 20.01
N VAL A 17 -2.10 33.03 21.34
CA VAL A 17 -1.41 31.91 21.99
C VAL A 17 -2.01 30.57 21.56
N ILE A 18 -3.35 30.45 21.57
CA ILE A 18 -4.04 29.23 21.11
C ILE A 18 -3.63 28.90 19.67
N TRP A 19 -3.65 29.89 18.78
CA TRP A 19 -3.28 29.69 17.39
C TRP A 19 -1.86 29.14 17.22
N TRP A 20 -0.88 29.71 17.93
CA TRP A 20 0.50 29.24 17.88
C TRP A 20 0.66 27.83 18.49
N THR A 21 -0.04 27.53 19.58
CA THR A 21 0.01 26.18 20.17
C THR A 21 -0.57 25.10 19.26
N CYS A 22 -1.69 25.39 18.58
CA CYS A 22 -2.27 24.47 17.60
C CYS A 22 -1.32 24.28 16.41
N ALA A 23 -0.72 25.36 15.87
CA ALA A 23 0.21 25.27 14.75
C ALA A 23 1.44 24.41 15.08
N VAL A 24 2.02 24.56 16.27
CA VAL A 24 3.17 23.74 16.72
C VAL A 24 2.77 22.27 16.88
N ALA A 25 1.60 21.99 17.46
CA ALA A 25 1.10 20.62 17.62
C ALA A 25 0.89 19.92 16.26
N PHE A 26 0.29 20.63 15.29
CA PHE A 26 0.11 20.11 13.94
C PHE A 26 1.44 19.86 13.24
N ALA A 27 2.39 20.80 13.30
CA ALA A 27 3.72 20.61 12.73
C ALA A 27 4.44 19.39 13.35
N GLY A 28 4.35 19.21 14.66
CA GLY A 28 4.89 18.04 15.36
C GLY A 28 4.28 16.73 14.89
N LEU A 29 2.95 16.65 14.77
CA LEU A 29 2.25 15.48 14.24
C LEU A 29 2.63 15.16 12.79
N THR A 30 2.75 16.19 11.93
CA THR A 30 3.22 15.98 10.55
C THR A 30 4.68 15.50 10.47
N GLY A 31 5.55 15.95 11.38
CA GLY A 31 6.92 15.46 11.44
C GLY A 31 7.02 13.99 11.86
N ILE A 32 6.18 13.55 12.79
CA ILE A 32 6.14 12.16 13.28
C ILE A 32 5.66 11.21 12.17
N THR A 33 4.62 11.59 11.43
CA THR A 33 4.07 10.78 10.33
C THR A 33 5.07 10.62 9.18
N VAL A 34 5.79 11.70 8.82
CA VAL A 34 6.87 11.62 7.81
C VAL A 34 8.00 10.70 8.28
N ARG A 35 8.40 10.75 9.55
CA ARG A 35 9.49 9.90 10.08
C ARG A 35 9.11 8.41 10.13
N ALA A 36 7.85 8.09 10.37
CA ALA A 36 7.36 6.72 10.32
C ALA A 36 7.41 6.15 8.89
N ALA A 37 7.10 6.96 7.87
CA ALA A 37 7.11 6.54 6.47
C ALA A 37 8.52 6.28 5.89
N ILE A 38 9.57 6.90 6.44
CA ILE A 38 10.97 6.66 6.02
C ILE A 38 11.64 5.49 6.75
N HIS A 39 11.04 4.96 7.81
CA HIS A 39 11.53 3.75 8.51
C HIS A 39 11.02 2.45 7.87
N VAL A 40 10.85 2.45 6.54
CA VAL A 40 10.70 1.21 5.78
C VAL A 40 11.98 0.40 5.98
N ALA A 41 11.84 -0.80 6.52
CA ALA A 41 12.95 -1.74 6.67
C ALA A 41 13.67 -1.91 5.32
N PRO A 42 15.01 -1.93 5.27
CA PRO A 42 15.71 -2.22 4.03
C PRO A 42 15.18 -3.54 3.46
N CYS A 43 14.71 -3.52 2.22
CA CYS A 43 14.41 -4.77 1.52
C CYS A 43 15.65 -5.66 1.61
N PRO A 44 15.54 -6.91 2.09
CA PRO A 44 16.69 -7.80 2.15
C PRO A 44 17.26 -7.93 0.73
N ALA A 45 18.56 -7.66 0.59
CA ALA A 45 19.27 -7.92 -0.64
C ALA A 45 19.19 -9.43 -0.90
N ILE A 46 18.59 -9.82 -2.02
CA ILE A 46 18.41 -11.20 -2.43
C ILE A 46 19.79 -11.86 -2.50
N ALA A 47 20.04 -12.76 -1.56
CA ALA A 47 21.24 -13.57 -1.48
C ALA A 47 20.83 -15.03 -1.29
N GLU A 48 20.24 -15.60 -2.32
CA GLU A 48 20.28 -17.02 -2.70
C GLU A 48 19.46 -17.12 -3.99
N THR A 49 20.02 -17.79 -5.01
CA THR A 49 19.24 -18.14 -6.21
C THR A 49 18.29 -19.24 -5.79
N ASP A 50 17.16 -18.85 -5.22
CA ASP A 50 16.04 -19.74 -4.96
C ASP A 50 15.59 -20.31 -6.32
N PRO A 51 15.67 -21.64 -6.52
CA PRO A 51 15.22 -22.27 -7.77
C PRO A 51 13.73 -22.00 -8.04
N ASP A 52 12.94 -21.68 -7.01
CA ASP A 52 11.53 -21.36 -7.12
C ASP A 52 11.25 -19.85 -7.22
N GLY A 53 12.28 -19.01 -7.12
CA GLY A 53 12.18 -17.56 -7.17
C GLY A 53 11.85 -16.96 -8.56
N PRO A 54 11.75 -15.62 -8.67
CA PRO A 54 11.51 -14.95 -9.94
C PRO A 54 12.61 -15.24 -10.96
N ILE A 55 12.25 -15.50 -12.21
CA ILE A 55 13.19 -15.83 -13.29
C ILE A 55 13.33 -14.64 -14.24
N GLY A 56 14.56 -14.31 -14.64
CA GLY A 56 14.82 -13.28 -15.66
C GLY A 56 14.40 -11.88 -15.21
N ASP A 57 13.41 -11.29 -15.89
CA ASP A 57 12.86 -9.97 -15.59
C ASP A 57 11.63 -9.99 -14.68
N GLU A 58 11.28 -11.16 -14.13
CA GLU A 58 10.18 -11.28 -13.18
C GLU A 58 10.47 -10.56 -11.86
N ARG A 59 9.42 -10.16 -11.16
CA ARG A 59 9.43 -9.64 -9.79
C ARG A 59 8.42 -10.41 -8.96
N GLY A 60 8.83 -10.81 -7.76
CA GLY A 60 7.94 -11.39 -6.76
C GLY A 60 7.06 -10.31 -6.15
N VAL A 61 5.74 -10.49 -6.23
CA VAL A 61 4.75 -9.59 -5.64
C VAL A 61 3.85 -10.39 -4.71
N ALA A 62 3.79 -9.98 -3.45
CA ALA A 62 2.90 -10.56 -2.46
C ALA A 62 1.50 -9.95 -2.60
N LEU A 63 0.50 -10.81 -2.81
CA LEU A 63 -0.91 -10.47 -2.92
C LEU A 63 -1.64 -10.94 -1.67
N GLY A 64 -2.55 -10.13 -1.13
CA GLY A 64 -3.39 -10.53 -0.01
C GLY A 64 -4.37 -11.63 -0.41
N ARG A 65 -4.53 -12.63 0.44
CA ARG A 65 -5.60 -13.63 0.35
C ARG A 65 -6.86 -13.04 0.97
N GLY A 66 -7.86 -12.80 0.13
CA GLY A 66 -9.18 -12.36 0.55
C GLY A 66 -9.87 -13.35 1.50
N PRO A 67 -11.11 -13.08 1.92
CA PRO A 67 -11.83 -13.89 2.90
C PRO A 67 -12.15 -15.32 2.44
N ASP A 68 -12.12 -15.58 1.13
CA ASP A 68 -12.32 -16.91 0.52
C ASP A 68 -11.16 -17.20 -0.44
N PRO A 69 -10.00 -17.64 0.08
CA PRO A 69 -8.81 -17.82 -0.73
C PRO A 69 -8.93 -19.01 -1.68
N LEU A 70 -8.51 -18.81 -2.92
CA LEU A 70 -8.36 -19.89 -3.89
C LEU A 70 -7.27 -20.87 -3.42
N PRO A 71 -7.52 -22.19 -3.40
CA PRO A 71 -6.47 -23.17 -3.14
C PRO A 71 -5.48 -23.14 -4.31
N VAL A 72 -4.21 -22.90 -3.99
CA VAL A 72 -3.11 -22.82 -4.96
C VAL A 72 -1.89 -23.49 -4.37
N GLU A 73 -1.02 -24.02 -5.20
CA GLU A 73 0.26 -24.62 -4.86
C GLU A 73 1.41 -23.87 -5.53
N VAL A 74 2.64 -24.05 -5.02
CA VAL A 74 3.83 -23.49 -5.67
C VAL A 74 3.97 -24.07 -7.08
N GLY A 75 4.19 -23.19 -8.06
CA GLY A 75 4.26 -23.56 -9.48
C GLY A 75 2.95 -23.38 -10.25
N ASP A 76 1.81 -23.21 -9.56
CA ASP A 76 0.53 -22.89 -10.20
C ASP A 76 0.60 -21.57 -10.95
N ARG A 77 -0.34 -21.39 -11.90
CA ARG A 77 -0.44 -20.21 -12.75
C ARG A 77 -1.74 -19.48 -12.46
N LEU A 78 -1.64 -18.19 -12.19
CA LEU A 78 -2.76 -17.32 -11.82
C LEU A 78 -2.91 -16.16 -12.80
N ASP A 79 -4.12 -15.98 -13.31
CA ASP A 79 -4.51 -14.74 -13.95
C ASP A 79 -4.88 -13.70 -12.88
N LEU A 80 -4.27 -12.53 -12.99
CA LEU A 80 -4.50 -11.39 -12.10
C LEU A 80 -5.46 -10.42 -12.76
N TRP A 81 -6.64 -10.24 -12.17
CA TRP A 81 -7.68 -9.35 -12.66
C TRP A 81 -7.87 -8.18 -11.71
N SER A 82 -7.77 -6.96 -12.22
CA SER A 82 -8.17 -5.78 -11.48
C SER A 82 -9.64 -5.52 -11.70
N VAL A 83 -10.38 -5.35 -10.59
CA VAL A 83 -11.79 -4.99 -10.62
C VAL A 83 -11.92 -3.52 -10.24
N ASP A 84 -12.58 -2.76 -11.10
CA ASP A 84 -12.93 -1.38 -10.79
C ASP A 84 -14.22 -1.35 -9.96
N ASP A 85 -14.11 -0.91 -8.71
CA ASP A 85 -15.23 -0.86 -7.75
C ASP A 85 -16.36 0.11 -8.16
N ILE A 86 -16.07 1.05 -9.06
CA ILE A 86 -17.05 2.05 -9.52
C ILE A 86 -17.85 1.49 -10.71
N THR A 87 -17.20 0.76 -11.61
CA THR A 87 -17.82 0.30 -12.86
C THR A 87 -18.15 -1.20 -12.88
N ALA A 88 -17.73 -1.96 -11.87
CA ALA A 88 -17.83 -3.42 -11.77
C ALA A 88 -17.25 -4.15 -13.00
N ARG A 89 -16.28 -3.53 -13.68
CA ARG A 89 -15.58 -4.12 -14.83
C ARG A 89 -14.24 -4.66 -14.38
N GLY A 90 -14.04 -5.96 -14.61
CA GLY A 90 -12.73 -6.60 -14.49
C GLY A 90 -11.89 -6.40 -15.74
N HIS A 91 -10.60 -6.18 -15.58
CA HIS A 91 -9.62 -6.26 -16.66
C HIS A 91 -8.43 -7.12 -16.23
N LEU A 92 -7.92 -7.92 -17.17
CA LEU A 92 -6.76 -8.76 -16.95
C LEU A 92 -5.51 -7.88 -16.93
N VAL A 93 -4.76 -7.94 -15.83
CA VAL A 93 -3.52 -7.19 -15.62
C VAL A 93 -2.31 -8.06 -15.94
N VAL A 94 -2.30 -9.29 -15.45
CA VAL A 94 -1.24 -10.27 -15.72
C VAL A 94 -1.87 -11.61 -16.04
N ALA A 95 -1.47 -12.20 -17.16
CA ALA A 95 -1.85 -13.56 -17.53
C ALA A 95 -0.82 -14.56 -16.98
N GLY A 96 -1.27 -15.62 -16.33
CA GLY A 96 -0.43 -16.76 -15.93
C GLY A 96 0.76 -16.40 -15.03
N ALA A 97 0.57 -15.51 -14.06
CA ALA A 97 1.54 -15.23 -13.01
C ALA A 97 1.85 -16.52 -12.23
N ARG A 98 3.13 -16.85 -12.07
CA ARG A 98 3.52 -18.11 -11.39
C ARG A 98 3.49 -17.93 -9.90
N VAL A 99 2.88 -18.85 -9.16
CA VAL A 99 2.95 -18.88 -7.69
C VAL A 99 4.35 -19.31 -7.28
N LEU A 100 5.01 -18.45 -6.49
CA LEU A 100 6.35 -18.67 -5.93
C LEU A 100 6.25 -19.20 -4.50
N ASP A 101 5.34 -18.63 -3.73
CA ASP A 101 5.11 -18.99 -2.34
C ASP A 101 3.68 -18.62 -1.93
N HIS A 102 3.19 -19.21 -0.86
CA HIS A 102 1.88 -18.95 -0.32
C HIS A 102 1.79 -19.30 1.17
N ASP A 103 1.02 -18.51 1.91
CA ASP A 103 0.63 -18.79 3.28
C ASP A 103 -0.86 -18.50 3.47
N ASP A 104 -1.40 -18.64 4.68
CA ASP A 104 -2.84 -18.41 4.93
C ASP A 104 -3.33 -16.98 4.59
N ARG A 105 -2.41 -16.02 4.45
CA ARG A 105 -2.73 -14.59 4.30
C ARG A 105 -2.26 -13.99 2.98
N THR A 106 -1.32 -14.61 2.31
CA THR A 106 -0.66 -14.05 1.13
C THR A 106 -0.32 -15.12 0.10
N VAL A 107 -0.31 -14.71 -1.17
CA VAL A 107 0.30 -15.47 -2.26
C VAL A 107 1.36 -14.59 -2.89
N THR A 108 2.59 -15.07 -2.96
CA THR A 108 3.67 -14.42 -3.69
C THR A 108 3.68 -14.98 -5.11
N VAL A 109 3.50 -14.10 -6.09
CA VAL A 109 3.52 -14.46 -7.52
C VAL A 109 4.67 -13.77 -8.25
N ALA A 110 5.25 -14.46 -9.24
CA ALA A 110 6.12 -13.85 -10.22
C ALA A 110 5.30 -13.18 -11.32
N ILE A 111 5.55 -11.89 -11.51
CA ILE A 111 4.99 -11.09 -12.60
C ILE A 111 6.10 -10.38 -13.37
N PRO A 112 5.87 -10.01 -14.65
CA PRO A 112 6.81 -9.20 -15.42
C PRO A 112 7.12 -7.86 -14.75
N ALA A 113 8.39 -7.42 -14.74
CA ALA A 113 8.80 -6.16 -14.11
C ALA A 113 8.07 -4.92 -14.65
N ASP A 114 7.73 -4.90 -15.94
CA ASP A 114 6.99 -3.81 -16.58
C ASP A 114 5.53 -3.72 -16.12
N ARG A 115 4.99 -4.79 -15.52
CA ARG A 115 3.60 -4.88 -15.01
C ARG A 115 3.47 -4.62 -13.51
N VAL A 116 4.58 -4.51 -12.78
CA VAL A 116 4.57 -4.23 -11.33
C VAL A 116 3.82 -2.93 -11.01
N GLY A 117 4.03 -1.88 -11.81
CA GLY A 117 3.34 -0.60 -11.62
C GLY A 117 1.83 -0.71 -11.83
N GLU A 118 1.38 -1.54 -12.76
CA GLU A 118 -0.04 -1.76 -13.05
C GLU A 118 -0.72 -2.57 -11.95
N VAL A 119 -0.06 -3.63 -11.45
CA VAL A 119 -0.54 -4.41 -10.30
C VAL A 119 -0.59 -3.56 -9.04
N ALA A 120 0.42 -2.72 -8.78
CA ALA A 120 0.41 -1.80 -7.64
C ALA A 120 -0.73 -0.77 -7.75
N ALA A 121 -0.97 -0.21 -8.94
CA ALA A 121 -2.08 0.71 -9.16
C ALA A 121 -3.46 0.04 -9.04
N ALA A 122 -3.57 -1.25 -9.40
CA ALA A 122 -4.79 -2.02 -9.19
C ALA A 122 -5.09 -2.22 -7.70
N LEU A 123 -4.08 -2.60 -6.91
CA LEU A 123 -4.20 -2.77 -5.45
C LEU A 123 -4.51 -1.46 -4.71
N ASP A 124 -4.07 -0.31 -5.22
CA ASP A 124 -4.40 1.01 -4.66
C ASP A 124 -5.85 1.44 -4.96
N ARG A 125 -6.39 1.02 -6.10
CA ARG A 125 -7.71 1.45 -6.58
C ARG A 125 -8.86 0.57 -6.08
N GLY A 126 -8.61 -0.71 -5.82
CA GLY A 126 -9.64 -1.67 -5.43
C GLY A 126 -9.07 -3.08 -5.27
N ASP A 127 -9.88 -4.09 -5.54
CA ASP A 127 -9.49 -5.49 -5.37
C ASP A 127 -8.82 -6.09 -6.60
N LEU A 128 -7.86 -6.98 -6.34
CA LEU A 128 -7.21 -7.81 -7.34
C LEU A 128 -7.68 -9.26 -7.16
N LEU A 129 -8.46 -9.75 -8.13
CA LEU A 129 -8.96 -11.12 -8.14
C LEU A 129 -7.96 -12.03 -8.84
N THR A 130 -7.82 -13.24 -8.31
CA THR A 130 -6.95 -14.29 -8.87
C THR A 130 -7.79 -15.44 -9.42
N ALA A 131 -7.48 -15.91 -10.62
CA ALA A 131 -8.09 -17.09 -11.22
C ALA A 131 -7.02 -18.11 -11.63
N LEU A 132 -7.24 -19.39 -11.34
CA LEU A 132 -6.35 -20.48 -11.76
C LEU A 132 -6.40 -20.65 -13.28
N VAL A 133 -5.23 -20.75 -13.89
CA VAL A 133 -5.06 -21.10 -15.31
C VAL A 133 -4.98 -22.63 -15.40
N PRO A 134 -5.75 -23.26 -16.32
CA PRO A 134 -5.72 -24.71 -16.52
C PRO A 134 -4.40 -25.24 -17.12
#